data_AF-A0A7S3JJ08-F1
#
_entry.id   AF-A0A7S3JJ08-F1
#
_cell.length_a   1.000
_cell.length_b   1.000
_cell.length_c   1.000
_cell.angle_alpha   90.00
_cell.angle_beta   90.00
_cell.angle_gamma   90.00
#
_symmetry.space_group_name_H-M   'P 1'
#
loop_
_entity.id
_entity.type
_entity.pdbx_description
1 polymer ?
#
loop_
_entity_poly.entity_id
_entity_poly.type
_entity_poly.pdbx_seq_one_letter_code
_entity_poly.pdbx_strand_id
1 'polypeptide(L)'
;SQEQSSLEEELPSFFLPQGFGGKVPGNYWFFDIFTTNPLKIRPGVEEIKNRNDLLCDNINDEGKGTLIKFTFNNIGLIDSVTYYGTEEIIVQSLWSFVGLHENYLNMLTSRFENGIIKNVVEFLSENWAMALYHEWFGDFCLRMRQGIQETPDMQ
;
A
#
# COMPACT_ATOMS: atom_id res chain seq x y z
N SER A 1 -29.22 30.62 -22.22
CA SER A 1 -29.23 29.68 -21.07
C SER A 1 -28.45 28.42 -21.42
N GLN A 2 -27.14 28.56 -21.64
CA GLN A 2 -26.24 27.45 -22.00
C GLN A 2 -24.81 27.83 -21.60
N GLU A 3 -24.54 27.98 -20.30
CA GLU A 3 -23.19 28.16 -19.76
C GLU A 3 -23.13 27.60 -18.33
N GLN A 4 -23.40 26.31 -18.16
CA GLN A 4 -23.33 25.62 -16.86
C GLN A 4 -22.55 24.30 -16.93
N SER A 5 -21.72 24.11 -17.96
CA SER A 5 -21.13 22.81 -18.31
C SER A 5 -19.60 22.71 -18.17
N SER A 6 -18.94 23.49 -17.31
CA SER A 6 -17.47 23.41 -17.19
C SER A 6 -16.88 23.79 -15.81
N LEU A 7 -17.64 23.63 -14.73
CA LEU A 7 -17.17 23.89 -13.37
C LEU A 7 -17.56 22.77 -12.39
N GLU A 8 -17.65 21.53 -12.85
CA GLU A 8 -17.21 20.42 -12.00
C GLU A 8 -15.68 20.43 -12.06
N GLU A 9 -15.07 21.48 -11.50
CA GLU A 9 -13.68 21.40 -11.03
C GLU A 9 -13.65 20.15 -10.15
N GLU A 10 -12.97 19.10 -10.60
CA GLU A 10 -12.80 17.86 -9.86
C GLU A 10 -12.32 18.22 -8.45
N LEU A 11 -13.24 18.16 -7.49
CA LEU A 11 -12.95 18.49 -6.10
C LEU A 11 -11.75 17.63 -5.69
N PRO A 12 -10.70 18.22 -5.09
CA PRO A 12 -9.54 17.46 -4.68
C PRO A 12 -9.99 16.36 -3.72
N SER A 13 -9.81 15.12 -4.15
CA SER A 13 -10.21 13.97 -3.36
C SER A 13 -9.13 13.66 -2.33
N PHE A 14 -9.36 14.07 -1.08
CA PHE A 14 -8.43 13.82 0.02
C PHE A 14 -8.61 12.41 0.59
N PHE A 15 -8.21 11.39 -0.18
CA PHE A 15 -8.14 10.02 0.31
C PHE A 15 -6.76 9.75 0.89
N LEU A 16 -6.49 10.30 2.07
CA LEU A 16 -5.29 9.94 2.81
C LEU A 16 -5.51 8.62 3.55
N PRO A 17 -4.51 7.73 3.59
CA PRO A 17 -4.54 6.56 4.47
C PRO A 17 -4.91 6.96 5.89
N GLN A 18 -5.58 6.08 6.62
CA GLN A 18 -5.81 6.23 8.04
C GLN A 18 -5.19 5.05 8.75
N GLY A 19 -4.75 5.26 9.99
CA GLY A 19 -4.21 4.16 10.76
C GLY A 19 -4.19 4.46 12.23
N PHE A 20 -4.06 3.41 13.01
CA PHE A 20 -3.84 3.47 14.44
C PHE A 20 -2.67 2.57 14.79
N GLY A 21 -1.94 2.96 15.83
CA GLY A 21 -0.82 2.17 16.28
C GLY A 21 -0.20 2.74 17.53
N GLY A 22 0.74 1.97 18.08
CA GLY A 22 1.42 2.30 19.30
C GLY A 22 2.18 1.13 19.87
N LYS A 23 2.72 1.36 21.06
CA LYS A 23 3.48 0.35 21.80
C LYS A 23 2.53 -0.55 22.58
N VAL A 24 2.66 -1.85 22.35
CA VAL A 24 1.87 -2.92 22.98
C VAL A 24 2.68 -3.53 24.12
N PRO A 25 2.03 -4.11 25.16
CA PRO A 25 2.73 -4.85 26.20
C PRO A 25 3.70 -5.89 25.65
N GLY A 26 4.87 -6.02 26.28
CA GLY A 26 5.95 -6.89 25.80
C GLY A 26 6.98 -6.21 24.89
N ASN A 27 6.96 -4.87 24.79
CA ASN A 27 7.89 -4.08 23.96
C ASN A 27 7.72 -4.32 22.45
N TYR A 28 6.48 -4.59 22.03
CA TYR A 28 6.11 -4.69 20.63
C TYR A 28 5.53 -3.37 20.13
N TRP A 29 5.76 -3.09 18.86
CA TRP A 29 5.12 -2.04 18.08
C TRP A 29 4.02 -2.65 17.25
N PHE A 30 2.84 -2.03 17.28
CA PHE A 30 1.70 -2.40 16.45
C PHE A 30 1.26 -1.19 15.65
N PHE A 31 1.11 -1.34 14.35
CA PHE A 31 0.56 -0.33 13.46
C PHE A 31 -0.38 -1.01 12.48
N ASP A 32 -1.58 -0.47 12.33
CA ASP A 32 -2.52 -0.88 11.31
C ASP A 32 -2.93 0.34 10.52
N ILE A 33 -2.58 0.36 9.23
CA ILE A 33 -2.85 1.46 8.31
C ILE A 33 -3.69 0.90 7.18
N PHE A 34 -4.82 1.54 6.90
CA PHE A 34 -5.78 1.15 5.89
C PHE A 34 -6.16 2.35 5.03
N THR A 35 -6.57 2.07 3.80
CA THR A 35 -7.04 3.09 2.88
C THR A 35 -8.40 3.63 3.35
N THR A 36 -8.59 4.93 3.21
CA THR A 36 -9.89 5.58 3.37
C THR A 36 -10.65 5.66 2.06
N ASN A 37 -10.04 5.23 0.95
CA ASN A 37 -10.70 5.13 -0.33
C ASN A 37 -11.40 3.78 -0.41
N PRO A 38 -12.72 3.72 -0.21
CA PRO A 38 -13.47 2.61 -0.75
C PRO A 38 -13.39 2.77 -2.27
N LEU A 39 -12.43 2.11 -2.90
CA LEU A 39 -12.45 1.81 -4.33
C LEU A 39 -13.55 0.77 -4.61
N LYS A 40 -14.71 0.97 -4.00
CA LYS A 40 -15.95 0.28 -4.25
C LYS A 40 -16.23 0.52 -5.71
N ILE A 41 -16.09 -0.56 -6.48
CA ILE A 41 -16.73 -0.73 -7.77
C ILE A 41 -18.23 -0.65 -7.47
N ARG A 42 -18.75 0.58 -7.39
CA ARG A 42 -20.14 0.96 -7.06
C ARG A 42 -20.53 0.70 -5.59
N PRO A 43 -21.22 1.66 -4.93
CA PRO A 43 -21.80 1.42 -3.61
C PRO A 43 -22.82 0.27 -3.68
N GLY A 44 -22.58 -0.81 -2.94
CA GLY A 44 -23.49 -1.96 -2.82
C GLY A 44 -23.00 -3.27 -3.44
N VAL A 45 -21.81 -3.31 -4.05
CA VAL A 45 -21.19 -4.56 -4.50
C VAL A 45 -20.13 -4.97 -3.48
N GLU A 46 -20.27 -6.16 -2.90
CA GLU A 46 -19.20 -6.76 -2.09
C GLU A 46 -17.99 -7.04 -2.98
N GLU A 47 -16.82 -6.63 -2.52
CA GLU A 47 -15.60 -6.82 -3.28
C GLU A 47 -15.23 -8.30 -3.31
N ILE A 48 -15.18 -8.88 -4.52
CA ILE A 48 -14.69 -10.24 -4.69
C ILE A 48 -13.18 -10.19 -4.51
N LYS A 49 -12.69 -10.63 -3.34
CA LYS A 49 -11.26 -10.84 -3.11
C LYS A 49 -10.75 -11.92 -4.06
N ASN A 50 -10.17 -11.49 -5.18
CA ASN A 50 -9.55 -12.37 -6.16
C ASN A 50 -8.04 -12.53 -5.93
N ARG A 51 -7.50 -11.94 -4.86
CA ARG A 51 -6.07 -11.93 -4.54
C ARG A 51 -5.86 -12.36 -3.10
N ASN A 52 -4.76 -13.08 -2.87
CA ASN A 52 -4.37 -13.51 -1.55
C ASN A 52 -3.70 -12.36 -0.80
N ASP A 53 -4.04 -12.22 0.48
CA ASP A 53 -3.31 -11.34 1.40
C ASP A 53 -1.88 -11.91 1.55
N LEU A 54 -0.88 -11.02 1.67
CA LEU A 54 0.49 -11.42 2.00
C LEU A 54 0.66 -11.33 3.51
N LEU A 55 1.05 -12.44 4.13
CA LEU A 55 1.38 -12.51 5.55
C LEU A 55 2.80 -13.07 5.71
N CYS A 56 3.68 -12.25 6.26
CA CYS A 56 5.04 -12.66 6.60
C CYS A 56 5.17 -12.65 8.11
N ASP A 57 5.36 -13.83 8.69
CA ASP A 57 5.62 -14.03 10.11
C ASP A 57 7.07 -14.50 10.30
N ASN A 58 7.88 -13.63 10.89
CA ASN A 58 9.26 -13.89 11.26
C ASN A 58 9.48 -13.76 12.77
N ILE A 59 8.45 -14.02 13.58
CA ILE A 59 8.60 -14.08 15.03
C ILE A 59 9.31 -15.38 15.40
N ASN A 60 10.52 -15.28 15.97
CA ASN A 60 11.27 -16.43 16.46
C ASN A 60 10.64 -16.99 17.74
N ASP A 61 11.01 -18.23 18.11
CA ASP A 61 10.56 -18.91 19.35
C ASP A 61 10.88 -18.13 20.64
N GLU A 62 11.84 -17.20 20.60
CA GLU A 62 12.18 -16.29 21.70
C GLU A 62 11.22 -15.09 21.83
N GLY A 63 10.21 -14.97 20.97
CA GLY A 63 9.31 -13.82 20.91
C GLY A 63 9.98 -12.56 20.36
N LYS A 64 11.02 -12.70 19.54
CA LYS A 64 11.66 -11.58 18.83
C LYS A 64 11.46 -11.74 17.35
N GLY A 65 10.99 -10.69 16.70
CA GLY A 65 10.81 -10.67 15.26
C GLY A 65 9.73 -9.71 14.82
N THR A 66 9.30 -9.91 13.58
CA THR A 66 8.36 -9.03 12.90
C THR A 66 7.32 -9.84 12.15
N LEU A 67 6.10 -9.35 12.22
CA LEU A 67 4.93 -9.80 11.50
C LEU A 67 4.48 -8.62 10.65
N ILE A 68 4.40 -8.83 9.35
CA ILE A 68 3.87 -7.84 8.43
C ILE A 68 2.80 -8.47 7.54
N LYS A 69 1.68 -7.78 7.41
CA LYS A 69 0.55 -8.19 6.60
C LYS A 69 0.22 -7.10 5.59
N PHE A 70 0.13 -7.47 4.31
CA PHE A 70 -0.43 -6.63 3.26
C PHE A 70 -1.75 -7.24 2.79
N THR A 71 -2.78 -6.41 2.67
CA THR A 71 -4.04 -6.77 2.03
C THR A 71 -4.16 -6.04 0.71
N PHE A 72 -4.76 -6.70 -0.27
CA PHE A 72 -4.90 -6.16 -1.62
C PHE A 72 -6.36 -6.13 -2.03
N ASN A 73 -6.71 -5.07 -2.76
CA ASN A 73 -7.96 -4.94 -3.48
C ASN A 73 -7.95 -5.85 -4.72
N ASN A 74 -9.11 -6.14 -5.31
CA ASN A 74 -9.27 -6.91 -6.55
C ASN A 74 -8.37 -6.42 -7.70
N ILE A 75 -8.17 -5.10 -7.80
CA ILE A 75 -7.30 -4.50 -8.84
C ILE A 75 -5.80 -4.53 -8.52
N GLY A 76 -5.37 -5.10 -7.39
CA GLY A 76 -3.96 -5.20 -6.99
C GLY A 76 -3.39 -3.98 -6.27
N LEU A 77 -4.25 -3.06 -5.82
CA LEU A 77 -3.84 -1.96 -4.93
C LEU A 77 -3.76 -2.42 -3.48
N ILE A 78 -2.81 -1.89 -2.73
CA ILE A 78 -2.70 -2.14 -1.29
C ILE A 78 -3.83 -1.42 -0.56
N ASP A 79 -4.68 -2.22 0.07
CA ASP A 79 -5.84 -1.76 0.84
C ASP A 79 -5.43 -1.45 2.29
N SER A 80 -4.67 -2.35 2.91
CA SER A 80 -4.12 -2.14 4.25
C SER A 80 -2.76 -2.77 4.44
N VAL A 81 -2.00 -2.21 5.38
CA VAL A 81 -0.72 -2.71 5.86
C VAL A 81 -0.77 -2.76 7.38
N THR A 82 -0.59 -3.96 7.92
CA THR A 82 -0.49 -4.19 9.36
C THR A 82 0.94 -4.61 9.69
N TYR A 83 1.54 -3.95 10.67
CA TYR A 83 2.85 -4.26 11.21
C TYR A 83 2.73 -4.60 12.69
N TYR A 84 3.39 -5.67 13.11
CA TYR A 84 3.53 -6.06 14.50
C TYR A 84 4.93 -6.62 14.73
N GLY A 85 5.73 -6.03 15.61
CA GLY A 85 7.09 -6.50 15.81
C GLY A 85 7.83 -5.82 16.95
N THR A 86 8.97 -6.38 17.34
CA THR A 86 9.83 -5.79 18.38
C THR A 86 10.75 -4.69 17.85
N GLU A 87 10.92 -4.61 16.54
CA GLU A 87 11.80 -3.65 15.87
C GLU A 87 11.09 -2.31 15.65
N GLU A 88 11.86 -1.22 15.68
CA GLU A 88 11.33 0.10 15.36
C GLU A 88 11.17 0.22 13.84
N ILE A 89 10.00 0.70 13.41
CA ILE A 89 9.68 0.95 12.01
C ILE A 89 9.27 2.41 11.80
N ILE A 90 9.62 2.95 10.64
CA ILE A 90 9.19 4.28 10.23
C ILE A 90 7.75 4.18 9.75
N VAL A 91 6.81 4.68 10.56
CA VAL A 91 5.37 4.64 10.23
C VAL A 91 5.07 5.33 8.89
N GLN A 92 5.79 6.40 8.57
CA GLN A 92 5.67 7.09 7.29
C GLN A 92 5.97 6.19 6.09
N SER A 93 6.90 5.24 6.22
CA SER A 93 7.18 4.22 5.20
C SER A 93 5.97 3.32 4.98
N LEU A 94 5.32 2.85 6.05
CA LEU A 94 4.11 2.01 5.94
C LEU A 94 2.95 2.78 5.31
N TRP A 95 2.81 4.05 5.66
CA TRP A 95 1.78 4.93 5.12
C TRP A 95 1.88 5.11 3.60
N SER A 96 3.11 5.22 3.08
CA SER A 96 3.36 5.40 1.65
C SER A 96 2.94 4.21 0.78
N PHE A 97 2.84 3.01 1.36
CA PHE A 97 2.45 1.80 0.62
C PHE A 97 0.96 1.74 0.31
N VAL A 98 0.12 2.28 1.20
CA VAL A 98 -1.33 2.23 1.05
C VAL A 98 -1.74 3.02 -0.19
N GLY A 99 -2.50 2.38 -1.08
CA GLY A 99 -2.88 2.95 -2.38
C GLY A 99 -1.87 2.73 -3.52
N LEU A 100 -0.69 2.16 -3.27
CA LEU A 100 0.20 1.70 -4.34
C LEU A 100 -0.24 0.36 -4.90
N HIS A 101 0.04 0.12 -6.17
CA HIS A 101 -0.13 -1.19 -6.80
C HIS A 101 0.99 -2.16 -6.36
N GLU A 102 0.66 -3.42 -6.11
CA GLU A 102 1.60 -4.46 -5.67
C GLU A 102 2.85 -4.59 -6.56
N ASN A 103 2.70 -4.28 -7.87
CA ASN A 103 3.78 -4.33 -8.85
C ASN A 103 4.94 -3.38 -8.50
N TYR A 104 4.68 -2.27 -7.80
CA TYR A 104 5.73 -1.36 -7.36
C TYR A 104 6.61 -1.97 -6.27
N LEU A 105 6.12 -2.97 -5.53
CA LEU A 105 6.90 -3.72 -4.54
C LEU A 105 7.72 -4.84 -5.19
N ASN A 106 8.12 -4.68 -6.45
CA ASN A 106 9.07 -5.58 -7.13
C ASN A 106 8.64 -7.06 -7.09
N MET A 107 7.35 -7.31 -7.35
CA MET A 107 6.72 -8.64 -7.27
C MET A 107 6.88 -9.30 -5.89
N LEU A 108 6.77 -8.51 -4.80
CA LEU A 108 6.91 -8.96 -3.42
C LEU A 108 6.13 -10.24 -3.14
N THR A 109 4.83 -10.27 -3.46
CA THR A 109 3.94 -11.42 -3.23
C THR A 109 4.47 -12.67 -3.89
N SER A 110 4.83 -12.59 -5.18
CA SER A 110 5.35 -13.74 -5.91
C SER A 110 6.70 -14.20 -5.37
N ARG A 111 7.61 -13.28 -5.02
CA ARG A 111 8.92 -13.64 -4.47
C ARG A 111 8.83 -14.25 -3.07
N PHE A 112 7.89 -13.79 -2.27
CA PHE A 112 7.61 -14.36 -0.95
C PHE A 112 6.99 -15.75 -1.06
N GLU A 113 5.97 -15.94 -1.91
CA GLU A 113 5.34 -17.25 -2.15
C GLU A 113 6.32 -18.29 -2.70
N ASN A 114 7.26 -17.88 -3.55
CA ASN A 114 8.32 -18.75 -4.07
C ASN A 114 9.47 -19.00 -3.06
N GLY A 115 9.38 -18.45 -1.85
CA GLY A 115 10.39 -18.62 -0.80
C GLY A 115 11.73 -17.93 -1.11
N ILE A 116 11.77 -17.01 -2.09
CA ILE A 116 12.97 -16.23 -2.43
C ILE A 116 13.24 -15.21 -1.33
N ILE A 117 12.19 -14.57 -0.83
CA ILE A 117 12.26 -13.62 0.29
C ILE A 117 11.77 -14.33 1.54
N LYS A 118 12.63 -14.37 2.57
CA LYS A 118 12.27 -14.90 3.90
C LYS A 118 11.78 -13.81 4.84
N ASN A 119 12.27 -12.59 4.66
CA ASN A 119 11.91 -11.46 5.49
C ASN A 119 11.48 -10.28 4.64
N VAL A 120 10.17 -10.01 4.64
CA VAL A 120 9.57 -8.90 3.90
C VAL A 120 10.03 -7.55 4.45
N VAL A 121 10.21 -7.42 5.76
CA VAL A 121 10.67 -6.16 6.38
C VAL A 121 12.10 -5.85 5.96
N GLU A 122 12.97 -6.86 5.93
CA GLU A 122 14.36 -6.72 5.48
C GLU A 122 14.43 -6.37 3.99
N PHE A 123 13.63 -7.04 3.16
CA PHE A 123 13.56 -6.77 1.73
C PHE A 123 13.07 -5.35 1.40
N LEU A 124 12.10 -4.85 2.19
CA LEU A 124 11.64 -3.46 2.08
C LEU A 124 12.64 -2.46 2.68
N SER A 125 13.62 -2.90 3.46
CA SER A 125 14.67 -2.02 3.99
C SER A 125 15.82 -1.79 2.98
N GLU A 126 15.78 -2.44 1.82
CA GLU A 126 16.78 -2.27 0.77
C GLU A 126 16.67 -0.90 0.05
N ASN A 127 17.78 -0.44 -0.54
CA ASN A 127 17.87 0.89 -1.17
C ASN A 127 16.83 1.17 -2.27
N TRP A 128 16.36 0.15 -2.99
CA TRP A 128 15.37 0.33 -4.05
C TRP A 128 14.00 0.77 -3.50
N ALA A 129 13.65 0.34 -2.28
CA ALA A 129 12.37 0.63 -1.64
C ALA A 129 12.32 2.08 -1.10
N MET A 130 13.47 2.75 -0.96
CA MET A 130 13.52 4.15 -0.51
C MET A 130 12.71 5.10 -1.40
N ALA A 131 12.62 4.81 -2.69
CA ALA A 131 11.80 5.59 -3.61
C ALA A 131 10.29 5.48 -3.30
N LEU A 132 9.85 4.32 -2.78
CA LEU A 132 8.45 4.08 -2.42
C LEU A 132 8.02 4.89 -1.19
N TYR A 133 8.97 5.19 -0.29
CA TYR A 133 8.72 5.94 0.94
C TYR A 133 8.53 7.45 0.74
N HIS A 134 8.78 7.93 -0.47
CA HIS A 134 8.61 9.34 -0.78
C HIS A 134 7.12 9.68 -0.86
N GLU A 135 6.68 10.70 -0.14
CA GLU A 135 5.28 11.12 -0.07
C GLU A 135 4.67 11.41 -1.45
N TRP A 136 5.45 11.97 -2.37
CA TRP A 136 5.00 12.25 -3.74
C TRP A 136 5.10 11.07 -4.71
N PHE A 137 5.57 9.89 -4.27
CA PHE A 137 5.74 8.75 -5.17
C PHE A 137 4.39 8.29 -5.75
N GLY A 138 3.34 8.26 -4.92
CA GLY A 138 1.98 7.95 -5.35
C GLY A 138 1.47 8.95 -6.40
N ASP A 139 1.58 10.25 -6.11
CA ASP A 139 1.18 11.33 -7.04
C ASP A 139 1.97 11.28 -8.35
N PHE A 140 3.27 11.00 -8.27
CA PHE A 140 4.14 10.87 -9.43
C PHE A 140 3.67 9.73 -10.35
N CYS A 141 3.35 8.56 -9.80
CA CYS A 141 2.83 7.44 -10.58
C CYS A 141 1.49 7.76 -11.24
N LEU A 142 0.62 8.47 -10.53
CA LEU A 142 -0.68 8.91 -11.02
C LEU A 142 -0.54 9.87 -12.20
N ARG A 143 0.33 10.89 -12.07
CA ARG A 143 0.63 11.86 -13.12
C ARG A 143 1.29 11.22 -14.34
N MET A 144 2.23 10.27 -14.14
CA MET A 144 2.83 9.54 -15.27
C MET A 144 1.79 8.77 -16.07
N ARG A 145 0.85 8.10 -15.39
CA ARG A 145 -0.23 7.36 -16.06
C ARG A 145 -1.13 8.28 -16.88
N GLN A 146 -1.45 9.46 -16.35
CA GLN A 146 -2.22 10.47 -17.07
C GLN A 146 -1.46 11.00 -18.29
N GLY A 147 -0.17 11.34 -18.15
CA GLY A 147 0.64 11.83 -19.26
C GLY A 147 0.84 10.80 -20.40
N ILE A 148 0.91 9.50 -20.08
CA ILE A 148 0.95 8.43 -21.09
C ILE A 148 -0.38 8.34 -21.86
N GLN A 149 -1.51 8.56 -21.19
CA GLN A 149 -2.83 8.55 -21.84
C GLN A 149 -3.05 9.78 -22.75
N GLU A 150 -2.39 10.90 -22.45
CA GLU A 150 -2.44 12.13 -23.26
C GLU A 150 -1.54 12.08 -24.51
N THR A 151 -0.70 11.05 -24.66
CA THR A 151 0.20 10.90 -25.82
C THR A 151 -0.23 9.69 -26.68
N PRO A 152 -1.23 9.82 -27.57
CA PRO A 152 -1.70 8.72 -28.41
C PRO A 152 -0.77 8.32 -29.58
N ASP A 153 0.44 8.90 -29.69
CA ASP A 153 1.33 8.70 -30.84
C ASP A 153 2.68 8.05 -30.48
N MET A 154 2.68 6.79 -30.04
CA MET A 154 3.84 5.89 -30.19
C MET A 154 3.35 4.43 -30.24
N GLN A 155 2.65 4.06 -31.32
CA GLN A 155 2.54 2.67 -31.78
C GLN A 155 3.58 2.40 -32.86
#